data_AF-A0A947BSM6-F1
#
_entry.id   AF-A0A947BSM6-F1
#
_cell.length_a   1.000
_cell.length_b   1.000
_cell.length_c   1.000
_cell.angle_alpha   90.00
_cell.angle_beta   90.00
_cell.angle_gamma   90.00
#
_symmetry.space_group_name_H-M   'P 1'
#
loop_
_entity.id
_entity.type
_entity.pdbx_description
1 polymer ?
#
loop_
_entity_poly.entity_id
_entity_poly.type
_entity_poly.pdbx_seq_one_letter_code
_entity_poly.pdbx_strand_id
1 'polypeptide(L)'
;SESVDDDAELFLANVKAEIDTMVSSFDESVAYDLRTPNFRAKHSTEKTCYVWFETNTREHLKKFYRHYNGWKPVGKPIVTARIFNVARYTKLLVDSGIPVLSGFKTSDPLRNKPFHDPQAWATIAEVAREVSALTGGKPVILENEGAVKRMLSNDITSINHEALVQSISAQDWPEIWFWYAPMGWNERVQNISKKIASAVKQAIPNSRLIEASSAGYSSSPKNKISRTNLQRTLSLENDPISIVYLDDARSNFWPLKDANQAVNTAFGSTVVVYPGILDIGNASIVSNSMDATACRNENPFPSIAKF
;
A
#
# COMPACT_ATOMS: atom_id res chain seq x y z
N SER A 1 -35.56 1.09 -12.61
CA SER A 1 -34.11 1.27 -12.41
C SER A 1 -33.49 -0.02 -11.89
N GLU A 2 -33.80 -1.15 -12.53
CA GLU A 2 -33.53 -2.51 -12.01
C GLU A 2 -32.58 -3.32 -12.90
N SER A 3 -31.83 -2.70 -13.81
CA SER A 3 -31.01 -3.43 -14.81
C SER A 3 -29.49 -3.36 -14.57
N VAL A 4 -29.04 -2.91 -13.39
CA VAL A 4 -27.59 -2.78 -13.08
C VAL A 4 -27.12 -3.85 -12.09
N ASP A 5 -28.03 -4.47 -11.34
CA ASP A 5 -27.69 -5.52 -10.36
C ASP A 5 -27.55 -6.91 -11.01
N ASP A 6 -28.36 -7.25 -12.02
CA ASP A 6 -28.30 -8.54 -12.70
C ASP A 6 -26.96 -8.77 -13.44
N ASP A 7 -26.38 -7.71 -14.00
CA ASP A 7 -25.07 -7.74 -14.67
C ASP A 7 -23.90 -7.88 -13.68
N ALA A 8 -24.10 -7.47 -12.42
CA ALA A 8 -23.12 -7.67 -11.36
C ALA A 8 -23.16 -9.13 -10.89
N GLU A 9 -24.34 -9.69 -10.65
CA GLU A 9 -24.48 -11.08 -10.20
C GLU A 9 -24.03 -12.11 -11.25
N LEU A 10 -24.39 -11.92 -12.52
CA LEU A 10 -23.96 -12.80 -13.61
C LEU A 10 -22.43 -12.75 -13.80
N PHE A 11 -21.82 -11.59 -13.57
CA PHE A 11 -20.36 -11.44 -13.59
C PHE A 11 -19.69 -12.16 -12.40
N LEU A 12 -20.30 -12.12 -11.21
CA LEU A 12 -19.78 -12.80 -10.01
C LEU A 12 -19.82 -14.32 -10.14
N ALA A 13 -20.86 -14.87 -10.77
CA ALA A 13 -20.95 -16.28 -11.06
C ALA A 13 -19.84 -16.76 -12.01
N ASN A 14 -19.53 -15.98 -13.04
CA ASN A 14 -18.49 -16.33 -14.03
C ASN A 14 -17.06 -16.24 -13.46
N VAL A 15 -16.79 -15.28 -12.57
CA VAL A 15 -15.47 -15.17 -11.91
C VAL A 15 -15.25 -16.32 -10.92
N LYS A 16 -16.30 -16.76 -10.22
CA LYS A 16 -16.22 -17.88 -9.28
C LYS A 16 -15.89 -19.22 -9.97
N ALA A 17 -16.46 -19.45 -11.16
CA ALA A 17 -16.21 -20.67 -11.93
C ALA A 17 -14.77 -20.77 -12.47
N GLU A 18 -14.14 -19.64 -12.82
CA GLU A 18 -12.73 -19.63 -13.25
C GLU A 18 -11.75 -19.93 -12.09
N ILE A 19 -12.11 -19.56 -10.85
CA ILE A 19 -11.29 -19.75 -9.65
C ILE A 19 -11.16 -21.24 -9.27
N ASP A 20 -12.24 -22.00 -9.38
CA ASP A 20 -12.26 -23.42 -9.02
C ASP A 20 -11.41 -24.31 -9.95
N THR A 21 -11.04 -23.78 -11.13
CA THR A 21 -10.23 -24.51 -12.12
C THR A 21 -8.72 -24.32 -11.93
N MET A 22 -8.28 -23.32 -11.16
CA MET A 22 -6.86 -22.94 -11.06
C MET A 22 -6.12 -23.47 -9.81
N VAL A 23 -6.82 -24.13 -8.87
CA VAL A 23 -6.21 -24.65 -7.63
C VAL A 23 -5.85 -26.13 -7.79
N SER A 24 -4.90 -26.42 -8.68
CA SER A 24 -4.19 -27.70 -8.68
C SER A 24 -2.80 -27.55 -9.30
N SER A 25 -1.78 -27.50 -8.43
CA SER A 25 -0.32 -27.66 -8.63
C SER A 25 0.50 -26.42 -8.21
N PHE A 26 1.35 -26.58 -7.19
CA PHE A 26 2.81 -26.50 -7.33
C PHE A 26 3.51 -26.69 -5.96
N ASP A 27 4.66 -27.37 -6.00
CA ASP A 27 5.53 -27.75 -4.89
C ASP A 27 7.01 -27.40 -5.19
N GLU A 28 7.80 -27.32 -4.11
CA GLU A 28 9.27 -27.36 -3.92
C GLU A 28 10.25 -26.22 -4.30
N SER A 29 10.79 -25.59 -3.24
CA SER A 29 12.19 -25.36 -2.77
C SER A 29 13.39 -24.94 -3.69
N VAL A 30 14.23 -24.01 -3.18
CA VAL A 30 15.67 -24.16 -2.75
C VAL A 30 16.33 -22.76 -2.53
N ALA A 31 17.16 -22.64 -1.49
CA ALA A 31 17.82 -21.42 -0.99
C ALA A 31 19.29 -21.23 -1.45
N TYR A 32 19.83 -19.99 -1.39
CA TYR A 32 21.28 -19.69 -1.41
C TYR A 32 21.69 -18.41 -0.64
N ASP A 33 22.81 -18.52 0.10
CA ASP A 33 23.50 -17.56 1.01
C ASP A 33 24.44 -16.59 0.26
N LEU A 34 24.43 -15.28 0.59
CA LEU A 34 25.57 -14.37 0.37
C LEU A 34 25.66 -13.25 1.43
N ARG A 35 26.88 -13.08 1.98
CA ARG A 35 27.23 -12.25 3.15
C ARG A 35 27.86 -10.89 2.81
N THR A 36 27.36 -9.84 3.49
CA THR A 36 28.05 -8.66 4.13
C THR A 36 28.81 -7.59 3.30
N PRO A 37 29.10 -6.34 3.79
CA PRO A 37 28.90 -5.75 5.15
C PRO A 37 28.35 -4.28 5.28
N ASN A 38 27.86 -3.99 6.49
CA ASN A 38 27.93 -2.74 7.30
C ASN A 38 27.14 -1.46 6.93
N PHE A 39 25.87 -1.45 7.35
CA PHE A 39 25.28 -0.32 8.11
C PHE A 39 24.44 -0.94 9.24
N ARG A 40 24.87 -0.82 10.51
CA ARG A 40 24.15 -1.43 11.64
C ARG A 40 22.93 -0.59 12.03
N ALA A 41 21.80 -0.79 11.36
CA ALA A 41 20.52 -0.78 12.05
C ALA A 41 20.32 -2.18 12.65
N LYS A 42 19.65 -2.30 13.80
CA LYS A 42 19.13 -3.59 14.28
C LYS A 42 18.07 -4.06 13.29
N HIS A 43 18.47 -4.63 12.16
CA HIS A 43 17.56 -5.24 11.21
C HIS A 43 17.05 -6.54 11.87
N SER A 44 15.74 -6.64 12.14
CA SER A 44 15.14 -7.97 12.17
C SER A 44 15.42 -8.61 10.82
N THR A 45 15.93 -9.84 10.82
CA THR A 45 16.18 -10.60 9.58
C THR A 45 14.88 -10.95 8.86
N GLU A 46 13.75 -10.93 9.58
CA GLU A 46 12.42 -11.20 9.02
C GLU A 46 11.61 -9.90 8.85
N LYS A 47 11.00 -9.71 7.68
CA LYS A 47 10.06 -8.61 7.38
C LYS A 47 8.63 -9.13 7.24
N THR A 48 7.63 -8.32 7.59
CA THR A 48 6.25 -8.58 7.17
C THR A 48 6.02 -7.95 5.80
N CYS A 49 5.66 -8.76 4.81
CA CYS A 49 5.55 -8.29 3.43
C CYS A 49 4.10 -8.21 2.94
N TYR A 50 3.83 -7.14 2.22
CA TYR A 50 2.59 -6.90 1.50
C TYR A 50 2.88 -6.63 0.04
N VAL A 51 1.91 -6.88 -0.84
CA VAL A 51 2.01 -6.54 -2.27
C VAL A 51 0.91 -5.56 -2.63
N TRP A 52 1.26 -4.37 -3.11
CA TRP A 52 0.32 -3.30 -3.40
C TRP A 52 -0.15 -3.29 -4.84
N PHE A 53 -1.46 -3.49 -5.03
CA PHE A 53 -2.14 -3.39 -6.32
C PHE A 53 -3.07 -2.16 -6.39
N GLU A 54 -2.87 -1.34 -7.42
CA GLU A 54 -3.78 -0.23 -7.72
C GLU A 54 -4.94 -0.68 -8.61
N THR A 55 -6.15 -0.75 -8.05
CA THR A 55 -7.38 -1.19 -8.74
C THR A 55 -8.31 -0.02 -9.04
N ASN A 56 -7.78 1.01 -9.69
CA ASN A 56 -8.54 2.25 -9.96
C ASN A 56 -9.75 2.05 -10.91
N THR A 57 -9.79 0.96 -11.66
CA THR A 57 -10.85 0.62 -12.62
C THR A 57 -11.25 -0.85 -12.47
N ARG A 58 -12.39 -1.24 -13.06
CA ARG A 58 -12.85 -2.64 -13.09
C ARG A 58 -11.84 -3.54 -13.80
N GLU A 59 -11.19 -3.04 -14.84
CA GLU A 59 -10.16 -3.74 -15.62
C GLU A 59 -8.92 -4.00 -14.78
N HIS A 60 -8.51 -3.05 -13.93
CA HIS A 60 -7.40 -3.28 -13.00
C HIS A 60 -7.75 -4.30 -11.92
N LEU A 61 -8.99 -4.29 -11.41
CA LEU A 61 -9.46 -5.32 -10.48
C LEU A 61 -9.46 -6.72 -11.14
N LYS A 62 -9.92 -6.83 -12.40
CA LYS A 62 -9.83 -8.08 -13.18
C LYS A 62 -8.38 -8.55 -13.34
N LYS A 63 -7.45 -7.65 -13.63
CA LYS A 63 -6.02 -7.98 -13.70
C LYS A 63 -5.49 -8.50 -12.37
N PHE A 64 -5.86 -7.86 -11.26
CA PHE A 64 -5.50 -8.35 -9.92
C PHE A 64 -5.95 -9.80 -9.71
N TYR A 65 -7.23 -10.12 -9.99
CA TYR A 65 -7.75 -11.49 -9.83
C TYR A 65 -6.93 -12.53 -10.60
N ARG A 66 -6.59 -12.24 -11.86
CA ARG A 66 -5.82 -13.16 -12.72
C ARG A 66 -4.42 -13.48 -12.18
N HIS A 67 -3.82 -12.56 -11.43
CA HIS A 67 -2.41 -12.66 -11.05
C HIS A 67 -2.20 -12.83 -9.53
N TYR A 68 -3.22 -12.63 -8.70
CA TYR A 68 -3.14 -12.67 -7.25
C TYR A 68 -2.46 -13.94 -6.71
N ASN A 69 -2.80 -15.11 -7.24
CA ASN A 69 -2.24 -16.39 -6.76
C ASN A 69 -0.71 -16.45 -6.92
N GLY A 70 -0.16 -15.87 -7.99
CA GLY A 70 1.28 -15.80 -8.19
C GLY A 70 1.99 -14.85 -7.22
N TRP A 71 1.28 -13.88 -6.64
CA TRP A 71 1.83 -12.93 -5.66
C TRP A 71 1.67 -13.37 -4.22
N LYS A 72 0.81 -14.35 -3.94
CA LYS A 72 0.58 -14.88 -2.59
C LYS A 72 1.86 -15.35 -1.88
N PRO A 73 2.85 -15.97 -2.55
CA PRO A 73 4.11 -16.33 -1.92
C PRO A 73 4.94 -15.11 -1.47
N VAL A 74 4.80 -13.97 -2.15
CA VAL A 74 5.58 -12.74 -1.91
C VAL A 74 5.07 -11.97 -0.68
N GLY A 75 3.75 -11.85 -0.53
CA GLY A 75 3.17 -11.12 0.59
C GLY A 75 1.66 -10.98 0.54
N LYS A 76 1.10 -10.42 1.62
CA LYS A 76 -0.36 -10.21 1.74
C LYS A 76 -0.81 -9.09 0.79
N PRO A 77 -1.94 -9.25 0.07
CA PRO A 77 -2.37 -8.24 -0.88
C PRO A 77 -2.87 -6.97 -0.17
N ILE A 78 -2.36 -5.84 -0.64
CA ILE A 78 -2.94 -4.51 -0.47
C ILE A 78 -3.67 -4.19 -1.77
N VAL A 79 -4.93 -3.80 -1.68
CA VAL A 79 -5.72 -3.35 -2.83
C VAL A 79 -6.20 -1.94 -2.59
N THR A 80 -5.76 -0.98 -3.40
CA THR A 80 -6.28 0.38 -3.36
C THR A 80 -7.22 0.67 -4.51
N ALA A 81 -8.22 1.52 -4.26
CA ALA A 81 -9.19 1.93 -5.26
C ALA A 81 -9.54 3.42 -5.11
N ARG A 82 -10.45 3.90 -5.98
CA ARG A 82 -11.11 5.19 -5.78
C ARG A 82 -12.03 5.12 -4.56
N ILE A 83 -12.19 6.24 -3.86
CA ILE A 83 -12.96 6.30 -2.61
C ILE A 83 -14.40 5.79 -2.76
N PHE A 84 -15.04 6.03 -3.91
CA PHE A 84 -16.41 5.59 -4.19
C PHE A 84 -16.51 4.11 -4.61
N ASN A 85 -15.38 3.45 -4.86
CA ASN A 85 -15.34 2.03 -5.26
C ASN A 85 -14.73 1.14 -4.18
N VAL A 86 -13.95 1.68 -3.24
CA VAL A 86 -13.13 0.88 -2.32
C VAL A 86 -13.97 -0.06 -1.47
N ALA A 87 -15.04 0.40 -0.84
CA ALA A 87 -15.90 -0.47 -0.02
C ALA A 87 -16.49 -1.63 -0.83
N ARG A 88 -17.02 -1.33 -2.02
CA ARG A 88 -17.55 -2.35 -2.95
C ARG A 88 -16.49 -3.37 -3.35
N TYR A 89 -15.30 -2.93 -3.71
CA TYR A 89 -14.21 -3.80 -4.14
C TYR A 89 -13.66 -4.63 -2.97
N THR A 90 -13.50 -4.03 -1.80
CA THR A 90 -13.11 -4.71 -0.56
C THR A 90 -14.11 -5.80 -0.20
N LYS A 91 -15.41 -5.48 -0.19
CA LYS A 91 -16.46 -6.46 0.09
C LYS A 91 -16.40 -7.63 -0.89
N LEU A 92 -16.31 -7.34 -2.18
CA LEU A 92 -16.20 -8.36 -3.23
C LEU A 92 -15.00 -9.30 -2.98
N LEU A 93 -13.82 -8.76 -2.63
CA LEU A 93 -12.63 -9.55 -2.37
C LEU A 93 -12.78 -10.43 -1.12
N VAL A 94 -13.33 -9.87 -0.05
CA VAL A 94 -13.56 -10.59 1.22
C VAL A 94 -14.60 -11.69 1.05
N ASP A 95 -15.73 -11.42 0.39
CA ASP A 95 -16.76 -12.41 0.08
C ASP A 95 -16.23 -13.54 -0.82
N SER A 96 -15.21 -13.25 -1.64
CA SER A 96 -14.50 -14.23 -2.47
C SER A 96 -13.40 -14.99 -1.72
N GLY A 97 -13.27 -14.81 -0.40
CA GLY A 97 -12.26 -15.46 0.43
C GLY A 97 -10.83 -14.94 0.24
N ILE A 98 -10.64 -13.75 -0.35
CA ILE A 98 -9.33 -13.13 -0.56
C ILE A 98 -9.07 -12.13 0.59
N PRO A 99 -8.23 -12.47 1.58
CA PRO A 99 -7.93 -11.56 2.68
C PRO A 99 -7.03 -10.42 2.20
N VAL A 100 -7.56 -9.21 2.20
CA VAL A 100 -6.82 -8.01 1.77
C VAL A 100 -6.64 -7.01 2.91
N LEU A 101 -5.60 -6.19 2.79
CA LEU A 101 -5.64 -4.81 3.27
C LEU A 101 -6.21 -3.95 2.16
N SER A 102 -6.99 -2.93 2.52
CA SER A 102 -7.62 -2.06 1.54
C SER A 102 -7.30 -0.60 1.81
N GLY A 103 -7.39 0.21 0.76
CA GLY A 103 -7.14 1.63 0.87
C GLY A 103 -7.66 2.43 -0.30
N PHE A 104 -7.55 3.74 -0.20
CA PHE A 104 -8.09 4.63 -1.22
C PHE A 104 -7.35 5.96 -1.31
N LYS A 105 -7.52 6.62 -2.45
CA LYS A 105 -6.94 7.93 -2.71
C LYS A 105 -7.73 9.03 -2.01
N THR A 106 -7.07 9.88 -1.23
CA THR A 106 -7.69 11.05 -0.56
C THR A 106 -7.96 12.20 -1.54
N SER A 107 -7.46 12.10 -2.78
CA SER A 107 -7.53 13.17 -3.79
C SER A 107 -8.94 13.55 -4.24
N ASP A 108 -9.91 12.64 -4.07
CA ASP A 108 -11.29 12.86 -4.50
C ASP A 108 -12.06 13.73 -3.50
N PRO A 109 -12.14 13.41 -2.19
CA PRO A 109 -12.81 14.27 -1.20
C PRO A 109 -12.09 15.61 -0.97
N LEU A 110 -10.77 15.67 -1.16
CA LEU A 110 -9.97 16.89 -1.02
C LEU A 110 -9.90 17.71 -2.32
N ARG A 111 -10.60 17.28 -3.38
CA ARG A 111 -10.56 17.97 -4.67
C ARG A 111 -11.11 19.38 -4.54
N ASN A 112 -10.30 20.37 -4.90
CA ASN A 112 -10.65 21.80 -4.87
C ASN A 112 -11.06 22.32 -3.48
N LYS A 113 -10.62 21.65 -2.41
CA LYS A 113 -10.85 22.07 -1.03
C LYS A 113 -9.52 22.36 -0.34
N PRO A 114 -9.50 23.20 0.71
CA PRO A 114 -8.34 23.31 1.59
C PRO A 114 -8.01 21.96 2.23
N PHE A 115 -6.73 21.68 2.48
CA PHE A 115 -6.34 20.43 3.17
C PHE A 115 -6.98 20.28 4.55
N HIS A 116 -7.31 21.38 5.23
CA HIS A 116 -7.94 21.36 6.56
C HIS A 116 -9.48 21.34 6.50
N ASP A 117 -10.10 21.07 5.35
CA ASP A 117 -11.56 21.02 5.23
C ASP A 117 -12.15 19.89 6.10
N PRO A 118 -12.94 20.20 7.13
CA PRO A 118 -13.43 19.19 8.08
C PRO A 118 -14.39 18.19 7.44
N GLN A 119 -15.18 18.62 6.44
CA GLN A 119 -16.11 17.73 5.75
C GLN A 119 -15.38 16.70 4.89
N ALA A 120 -14.29 17.10 4.21
CA ALA A 120 -13.46 16.18 3.45
C ALA A 120 -12.85 15.11 4.36
N TRP A 121 -12.33 15.49 5.54
CA TRP A 121 -11.80 14.53 6.51
C TRP A 121 -12.87 13.65 7.14
N ALA A 122 -14.09 14.17 7.36
CA ALA A 122 -15.22 13.36 7.80
C ALA A 122 -15.56 12.25 6.77
N THR A 123 -15.61 12.59 5.47
CA THR A 123 -15.82 11.61 4.40
C THR A 123 -14.68 10.58 4.33
N ILE A 124 -13.43 11.00 4.47
CA ILE A 124 -12.29 10.08 4.49
C ILE A 124 -12.39 9.13 5.69
N ALA A 125 -12.70 9.65 6.88
CA ALA A 125 -12.82 8.84 8.10
C ALA A 125 -13.98 7.85 8.03
N GLU A 126 -15.13 8.25 7.49
CA GLU A 126 -16.29 7.40 7.26
C GLU A 126 -15.95 6.21 6.38
N VAL A 127 -15.35 6.45 5.21
CA VAL A 127 -14.97 5.37 4.29
C VAL A 127 -13.86 4.51 4.88
N ALA A 128 -12.93 5.08 5.65
CA ALA A 128 -11.92 4.30 6.35
C ALA A 128 -12.54 3.34 7.38
N ARG A 129 -13.52 3.80 8.17
CA ARG A 129 -14.23 2.92 9.12
C ARG A 129 -14.99 1.80 8.41
N GLU A 130 -15.68 2.11 7.33
CA GLU A 130 -16.39 1.10 6.52
C GLU A 130 -15.43 0.03 5.97
N VAL A 131 -14.32 0.44 5.35
CA VAL A 131 -13.31 -0.46 4.81
C VAL A 131 -12.64 -1.30 5.91
N SER A 132 -12.35 -0.69 7.06
CA SER A 132 -11.78 -1.41 8.20
C SER A 132 -12.75 -2.46 8.72
N ALA A 133 -14.05 -2.13 8.85
CA ALA A 133 -15.07 -3.08 9.28
C ALA A 133 -15.17 -4.28 8.31
N LEU A 134 -15.18 -4.03 7.00
CA LEU A 134 -15.21 -5.09 5.97
C LEU A 134 -13.98 -6.01 6.02
N THR A 135 -12.84 -5.50 6.48
CA THR A 135 -11.58 -6.27 6.57
C THR A 135 -11.32 -6.86 7.96
N GLY A 136 -12.30 -6.78 8.87
CA GLY A 136 -12.19 -7.32 10.23
C GLY A 136 -11.34 -6.46 11.18
N GLY A 137 -11.41 -5.14 11.03
CA GLY A 137 -10.67 -4.17 11.85
C GLY A 137 -9.22 -3.95 11.42
N LYS A 138 -8.84 -4.39 10.22
CA LYS A 138 -7.47 -4.22 9.72
C LYS A 138 -7.16 -2.75 9.39
N PRO A 139 -5.87 -2.40 9.29
CA PRO A 139 -5.45 -1.06 8.92
C PRO A 139 -5.94 -0.68 7.51
N VAL A 140 -6.27 0.60 7.33
CA VAL A 140 -6.69 1.17 6.05
C VAL A 140 -5.61 2.07 5.49
N ILE A 141 -5.31 1.89 4.21
CA ILE A 141 -4.31 2.71 3.53
C ILE A 141 -4.96 3.98 2.98
N LEU A 142 -4.38 5.12 3.33
CA LEU A 142 -4.76 6.42 2.78
C LEU A 142 -3.66 6.91 1.85
N GLU A 143 -3.97 6.99 0.56
CA GLU A 143 -3.05 7.46 -0.47
C GLU A 143 -3.25 8.95 -0.74
N ASN A 144 -2.26 9.76 -0.36
CA ASN A 144 -2.35 11.22 -0.42
C ASN A 144 -1.66 11.86 -1.63
N GLU A 145 -0.94 11.09 -2.45
CA GLU A 145 -0.17 11.62 -3.59
C GLU A 145 -1.01 12.51 -4.52
N GLY A 146 -2.18 12.00 -4.93
CA GLY A 146 -3.07 12.74 -5.84
C GLY A 146 -3.64 14.03 -5.22
N ALA A 147 -3.81 14.10 -3.90
CA ALA A 147 -4.34 15.28 -3.23
C ALA A 147 -3.30 16.40 -3.21
N VAL A 148 -2.05 16.07 -2.86
CA VAL A 148 -0.93 17.01 -2.84
C VAL A 148 -0.67 17.58 -4.24
N LYS A 149 -0.69 16.72 -5.27
CA LYS A 149 -0.57 17.11 -6.69
C LYS A 149 -1.50 18.24 -7.09
N ARG A 150 -2.78 18.10 -6.76
CA ARG A 150 -3.83 19.04 -7.17
C ARG A 150 -3.76 20.37 -6.44
N MET A 151 -3.25 20.40 -5.22
CA MET A 151 -3.11 21.66 -4.49
C MET A 151 -1.99 22.54 -5.05
N LEU A 152 -0.96 21.92 -5.61
CA LEU A 152 0.10 22.64 -6.30
C LEU A 152 -0.36 23.24 -7.63
N SER A 153 -1.27 22.55 -8.35
CA SER A 153 -1.89 23.14 -9.54
C SER A 153 -2.84 24.29 -9.22
N ASN A 154 -3.23 24.46 -7.95
CA ASN A 154 -4.12 25.51 -7.47
C ASN A 154 -3.36 26.59 -6.66
N ASP A 155 -2.03 26.67 -6.80
CA ASP A 155 -1.15 27.64 -6.15
C ASP A 155 -1.20 27.68 -4.61
N ILE A 156 -1.65 26.61 -3.96
CA ILE A 156 -1.67 26.57 -2.49
C ILE A 156 -0.23 26.43 -1.97
N THR A 157 0.25 27.44 -1.25
CA THR A 157 1.63 27.57 -0.76
C THR A 157 1.83 27.15 0.69
N SER A 158 0.76 27.05 1.46
CA SER A 158 0.83 26.77 2.90
C SER A 158 -0.34 25.90 3.38
N ILE A 159 -0.10 25.21 4.49
CA ILE A 159 -1.09 24.43 5.23
C ILE A 159 -1.16 25.03 6.63
N ASN A 160 -2.36 25.38 7.08
CA ASN A 160 -2.63 25.65 8.49
C ASN A 160 -2.59 24.30 9.24
N HIS A 161 -1.47 24.04 9.93
CA HIS A 161 -1.23 22.78 10.62
C HIS A 161 -2.22 22.55 11.76
N GLU A 162 -2.52 23.58 12.55
CA GLU A 162 -3.44 23.46 13.68
C GLU A 162 -4.86 23.17 13.22
N ALA A 163 -5.36 23.90 12.22
CA ALA A 163 -6.67 23.63 11.64
C ALA A 163 -6.74 22.23 11.02
N LEU A 164 -5.67 21.75 10.38
CA LEU A 164 -5.60 20.41 9.84
C LEU A 164 -5.69 19.35 10.95
N VAL A 165 -4.91 19.51 12.03
CA VAL A 165 -4.95 18.61 13.20
C VAL A 165 -6.35 18.59 13.80
N GLN A 166 -6.98 19.75 13.99
CA GLN A 166 -8.34 19.84 14.53
C GLN A 166 -9.35 19.10 13.64
N SER A 167 -9.31 19.33 12.32
CA SER A 167 -10.23 18.67 11.37
C SER A 167 -10.08 17.15 11.36
N ILE A 168 -8.85 16.63 11.45
CA ILE A 168 -8.60 15.19 11.52
C ILE A 168 -8.99 14.63 12.89
N SER A 169 -8.63 15.30 13.99
CA SER A 169 -8.86 14.83 15.36
C SER A 169 -10.34 14.83 15.75
N ALA A 170 -11.17 15.60 15.05
CA ALA A 170 -12.61 15.63 15.24
C ALA A 170 -13.34 14.39 14.71
N GLN A 171 -12.63 13.44 14.06
CA GLN A 171 -13.22 12.22 13.50
C GLN A 171 -12.77 10.97 14.27
N ASP A 172 -13.60 9.92 14.23
CA ASP A 172 -13.22 8.60 14.70
C ASP A 172 -12.42 7.85 13.62
N TRP A 173 -11.25 7.31 13.97
CA TRP A 173 -10.36 6.65 13.01
C TRP A 173 -10.11 5.18 13.37
N PRO A 174 -10.13 4.26 12.38
CA PRO A 174 -9.49 2.95 12.53
C PRO A 174 -7.95 3.11 12.52
N GLU A 175 -7.20 2.01 12.56
CA GLU A 175 -5.77 2.06 12.27
C GLU A 175 -5.54 2.53 10.82
N ILE A 176 -4.64 3.47 10.63
CA ILE A 176 -4.36 4.09 9.33
C ILE A 176 -2.90 3.88 8.93
N TRP A 177 -2.68 3.46 7.69
CA TRP A 177 -1.38 3.51 7.05
C TRP A 177 -1.38 4.65 6.02
N PHE A 178 -0.70 5.74 6.34
CA PHE A 178 -0.77 6.98 5.58
C PHE A 178 0.40 7.08 4.60
N TRP A 179 0.09 6.98 3.31
CA TRP A 179 1.04 7.29 2.26
C TRP A 179 0.94 8.77 1.88
N TYR A 180 1.90 9.55 2.37
CA TYR A 180 1.78 11.00 2.44
C TYR A 180 2.30 11.78 1.21
N ALA A 181 2.60 11.08 0.10
CA ALA A 181 3.05 11.59 -1.23
C ALA A 181 4.59 11.63 -1.47
N PRO A 182 5.04 11.58 -2.75
CA PRO A 182 6.16 10.71 -3.15
C PRO A 182 7.48 11.41 -3.47
N MET A 183 8.43 10.59 -3.92
CA MET A 183 9.81 10.92 -4.27
C MET A 183 9.96 11.69 -5.59
N GLY A 184 11.02 12.50 -5.71
CA GLY A 184 11.37 13.26 -6.92
C GLY A 184 10.78 14.68 -7.00
N TRP A 185 10.10 15.15 -5.96
CA TRP A 185 9.43 16.45 -5.95
C TRP A 185 10.34 17.54 -5.40
N ASN A 186 10.09 18.79 -5.79
CA ASN A 186 10.80 19.93 -5.23
C ASN A 186 10.52 20.08 -3.71
N GLU A 187 11.38 20.83 -3.04
CA GLU A 187 11.37 21.00 -1.58
C GLU A 187 10.02 21.51 -1.03
N ARG A 188 9.34 22.40 -1.77
CA ARG A 188 8.02 22.94 -1.35
C ARG A 188 7.01 21.82 -1.15
N VAL A 189 6.98 20.86 -2.05
CA VAL A 189 6.01 19.76 -2.00
C VAL A 189 6.34 18.80 -0.87
N GLN A 190 7.62 18.48 -0.71
CA GLN A 190 8.08 17.64 0.40
C GLN A 190 7.74 18.28 1.75
N ASN A 191 7.86 19.60 1.88
CA ASN A 191 7.48 20.32 3.10
C ASN A 191 5.97 20.28 3.37
N ILE A 192 5.14 20.45 2.34
CA ILE A 192 3.69 20.31 2.43
C ILE A 192 3.32 18.89 2.86
N SER A 193 3.83 17.87 2.17
CA SER A 193 3.63 16.46 2.50
C SER A 193 4.04 16.13 3.93
N LYS A 194 5.19 16.64 4.39
CA LYS A 194 5.66 16.46 5.78
C LYS A 194 4.72 17.08 6.80
N LYS A 195 4.18 18.28 6.53
CA LYS A 195 3.20 18.93 7.42
C LYS A 195 1.93 18.10 7.55
N ILE A 196 1.43 17.54 6.43
CA ILE A 196 0.25 16.67 6.45
C ILE A 196 0.55 15.38 7.23
N ALA A 197 1.70 14.73 6.99
CA ALA A 197 2.10 13.53 7.71
C ALA A 197 2.22 13.78 9.23
N SER A 198 2.80 14.91 9.63
CA SER A 198 2.88 15.34 11.02
C SER A 198 1.49 15.53 11.64
N ALA A 199 0.58 16.20 10.92
CA ALA A 199 -0.78 16.40 11.40
C ALA A 199 -1.56 15.08 11.56
N VAL A 200 -1.39 14.15 10.62
CA VAL A 200 -1.97 12.79 10.71
C VAL A 200 -1.41 12.02 11.91
N LYS A 201 -0.07 12.01 12.11
CA LYS A 201 0.56 11.36 13.26
C LYS A 201 0.09 11.95 14.60
N GLN A 202 -0.12 13.27 14.64
CA GLN A 202 -0.60 13.95 15.84
C GLN A 202 -2.08 13.65 16.12
N ALA A 203 -2.92 13.62 15.09
CA ALA A 203 -4.37 13.44 15.22
C ALA A 203 -4.80 11.97 15.35
N ILE A 204 -4.03 11.03 14.80
CA ILE A 204 -4.33 9.59 14.77
C ILE A 204 -3.15 8.83 15.38
N PRO A 205 -3.14 8.58 16.71
CA PRO A 205 -1.98 8.01 17.40
C PRO A 205 -1.52 6.65 16.86
N ASN A 206 -2.47 5.82 16.40
CA ASN A 206 -2.20 4.50 15.84
C ASN A 206 -1.85 4.54 14.34
N SER A 207 -1.68 5.73 13.74
CA SER A 207 -1.30 5.81 12.34
C SER A 207 0.18 5.44 12.13
N ARG A 208 0.48 4.78 11.01
CA ARG A 208 1.85 4.53 10.53
C ARG A 208 2.08 5.25 9.21
N LEU A 209 3.28 5.76 9.00
CA LEU A 209 3.64 6.38 7.73
C LEU A 209 4.16 5.32 6.76
N ILE A 210 3.69 5.37 5.51
CA ILE A 210 4.28 4.63 4.40
C ILE A 210 5.34 5.52 3.74
N GLU A 211 6.59 5.05 3.78
CA GLU A 211 7.76 5.74 3.28
C GLU A 211 8.22 5.18 1.94
N ALA A 212 8.25 6.06 0.94
CA ALA A 212 8.68 5.73 -0.42
C ALA A 212 10.19 5.52 -0.58
N SER A 213 11.00 6.14 0.27
CA SER A 213 12.46 6.21 0.09
C SER A 213 13.23 5.07 0.74
N SER A 214 12.55 4.11 1.38
CA SER A 214 13.17 2.94 2.03
C SER A 214 13.85 1.98 1.07
N ALA A 215 13.41 1.96 -0.19
CA ALA A 215 14.06 1.23 -1.27
C ALA A 215 14.28 2.12 -2.49
N GLY A 216 14.32 3.45 -2.26
CA GLY A 216 14.58 4.59 -3.13
C GLY A 216 13.95 4.67 -4.53
N TYR A 217 13.55 5.88 -4.92
CA TYR A 217 13.89 6.41 -6.25
C TYR A 217 15.38 6.37 -6.25
N SER A 218 16.09 5.88 -7.27
CA SER A 218 17.53 5.82 -7.06
C SER A 218 17.88 5.08 -5.73
N SER A 219 17.03 4.09 -5.43
CA SER A 219 17.05 2.87 -4.62
C SER A 219 18.29 2.33 -3.98
N SER A 220 19.45 2.86 -4.30
CA SER A 220 20.62 2.62 -3.50
C SER A 220 20.55 3.45 -2.23
N PRO A 221 21.01 2.94 -1.07
CA PRO A 221 21.42 3.75 0.08
C PRO A 221 22.33 4.95 -0.28
N LYS A 222 22.83 5.00 -1.52
CA LYS A 222 23.75 6.00 -2.05
C LYS A 222 23.06 7.25 -2.60
N ASN A 223 21.76 7.27 -2.92
CA ASN A 223 21.13 8.49 -3.45
C ASN A 223 20.85 9.53 -2.36
N LYS A 224 21.23 10.79 -2.62
CA LYS A 224 21.13 11.89 -1.65
C LYS A 224 19.67 12.32 -1.37
N ILE A 225 18.82 12.38 -2.39
CA ILE A 225 17.42 12.82 -2.26
C ILE A 225 16.64 11.79 -1.44
N SER A 226 16.81 10.50 -1.75
CA SER A 226 16.13 9.42 -1.04
C SER A 226 16.58 9.33 0.42
N ARG A 227 17.87 9.49 0.72
CA ARG A 227 18.36 9.59 2.12
C ARG A 227 17.77 10.78 2.87
N THR A 228 17.67 11.94 2.21
CA THR A 228 17.10 13.15 2.82
C THR A 228 15.62 12.95 3.14
N ASN A 229 14.87 12.33 2.23
CA ASN A 229 13.45 12.05 2.43
C ASN A 229 13.24 10.99 3.51
N LEU A 230 14.02 9.89 3.50
CA LEU A 230 13.97 8.90 4.57
C LEU A 230 14.24 9.52 5.94
N GLN A 231 15.27 10.37 6.09
CA GLN A 231 15.56 11.07 7.35
C GLN A 231 14.39 11.93 7.83
N ARG A 232 13.68 12.60 6.90
CA ARG A 232 12.49 13.39 7.24
C ARG A 232 11.36 12.52 7.76
N THR A 233 11.16 11.33 7.19
CA THR A 233 10.16 10.39 7.68
C THR A 233 10.54 9.79 9.01
N LEU A 234 11.81 9.43 9.18
CA LEU A 234 12.35 8.94 10.46
C LEU A 234 12.25 9.97 11.58
N SER A 235 12.21 11.27 11.26
CA SER A 235 11.93 12.31 12.26
C SER A 235 10.47 12.35 12.74
N LEU A 236 9.56 11.62 12.08
CA LEU A 236 8.13 11.53 12.40
C LEU A 236 7.70 10.12 12.84
N GLU A 237 8.38 9.08 12.38
CA GLU A 237 8.04 7.68 12.61
C GLU A 237 9.32 6.84 12.74
N ASN A 238 9.45 6.11 13.85
CA ASN A 238 10.64 5.33 14.14
C ASN A 238 10.68 4.00 13.36
N ASP A 239 9.52 3.47 12.96
CA ASP A 239 9.41 2.24 12.16
C ASP A 239 8.42 2.41 10.98
N PRO A 240 8.78 3.23 9.97
CA PRO A 240 7.89 3.51 8.85
C PRO A 240 7.74 2.28 7.96
N ILE A 241 6.57 2.13 7.35
CA ILE A 241 6.29 1.07 6.40
C ILE A 241 7.05 1.38 5.12
N SER A 242 7.98 0.51 4.76
CA SER A 242 8.85 0.70 3.61
C SER A 242 8.13 0.28 2.34
N ILE A 243 8.12 1.08 1.26
CA ILE A 243 7.67 0.61 -0.05
C ILE A 243 8.85 0.39 -1.01
N VAL A 244 8.80 -0.72 -1.73
CA VAL A 244 9.77 -1.18 -2.74
C VAL A 244 9.09 -1.15 -4.09
N TYR A 245 9.53 -0.28 -4.98
CA TYR A 245 9.00 -0.20 -6.34
C TYR A 245 9.78 -1.14 -7.27
N LEU A 246 9.06 -2.04 -7.96
CA LEU A 246 9.58 -3.02 -8.90
C LEU A 246 9.05 -2.80 -10.35
N ASP A 247 8.64 -1.58 -10.69
CA ASP A 247 8.04 -1.23 -12.00
C ASP A 247 9.14 -1.10 -13.09
N ASP A 248 9.33 -2.17 -13.86
CA ASP A 248 10.31 -2.28 -14.93
C ASP A 248 9.99 -1.33 -16.10
N ALA A 249 8.69 -1.04 -16.31
CA ALA A 249 8.18 -0.41 -17.52
C ALA A 249 8.34 1.11 -17.59
N ARG A 250 8.61 1.81 -16.47
CA ARG A 250 8.58 3.29 -16.47
C ARG A 250 9.84 4.00 -16.00
N SER A 251 10.73 3.38 -15.24
CA SER A 251 12.00 3.96 -14.76
C SER A 251 12.55 3.08 -13.63
N ASN A 252 12.97 1.88 -14.01
CA ASN A 252 13.23 0.78 -13.11
C ASN A 252 13.98 1.17 -11.81
N PHE A 253 13.29 1.14 -10.66
CA PHE A 253 13.90 1.46 -9.36
C PHE A 253 14.65 0.25 -8.80
N TRP A 254 14.04 -0.92 -8.90
CA TRP A 254 14.69 -2.21 -8.68
C TRP A 254 14.20 -3.17 -9.75
N PRO A 255 15.11 -3.84 -10.48
CA PRO A 255 14.72 -4.94 -11.33
C PRO A 255 13.96 -6.00 -10.54
N LEU A 256 12.95 -6.63 -11.15
CA LEU A 256 12.17 -7.72 -10.51
C LEU A 256 13.04 -8.82 -9.87
N LYS A 257 14.17 -9.13 -10.50
CA LYS A 257 15.13 -10.15 -10.04
C LYS A 257 15.89 -9.77 -8.75
N ASP A 258 15.89 -8.49 -8.38
CA ASP A 258 16.62 -7.98 -7.22
C ASP A 258 15.68 -7.70 -6.02
N ALA A 259 14.42 -8.17 -6.10
CA ALA A 259 13.39 -7.92 -5.09
C ALA A 259 13.83 -8.34 -3.67
N ASN A 260 14.52 -9.47 -3.51
CA ASN A 260 15.02 -9.92 -2.21
C ASN A 260 16.01 -8.93 -1.59
N GLN A 261 16.95 -8.43 -2.39
CA GLN A 261 17.91 -7.43 -1.94
C GLN A 261 17.20 -6.12 -1.57
N ALA A 262 16.21 -5.71 -2.36
CA ALA A 262 15.43 -4.51 -2.11
C ALA A 262 14.66 -4.61 -0.77
N VAL A 263 14.04 -5.75 -0.48
CA VAL A 263 13.32 -6.00 0.77
C VAL A 263 14.28 -6.07 1.97
N ASN A 264 15.41 -6.75 1.83
CA ASN A 264 16.40 -6.89 2.92
C ASN A 264 17.08 -5.56 3.28
N THR A 265 17.16 -4.63 2.34
CA THR A 265 17.74 -3.30 2.58
C THR A 265 16.71 -2.27 3.06
N ALA A 266 15.42 -2.61 3.07
CA ALA A 266 14.37 -1.76 3.57
C ALA A 266 14.51 -1.50 5.08
N PHE A 267 14.24 -0.26 5.48
CA PHE A 267 14.44 0.19 6.86
C PHE A 267 13.44 -0.48 7.82
N GLY A 268 12.14 -0.37 7.53
CA GLY A 268 11.08 -0.76 8.45
C GLY A 268 10.88 -2.27 8.58
N SER A 269 10.24 -2.70 9.67
CA SER A 269 9.85 -4.11 9.91
C SER A 269 8.79 -4.61 8.93
N THR A 270 7.98 -3.68 8.41
CA THR A 270 6.94 -3.93 7.42
C THR A 270 7.35 -3.37 6.06
N VAL A 271 7.23 -4.19 5.03
CA VAL A 271 7.59 -3.84 3.65
C VAL A 271 6.40 -4.05 2.73
N VAL A 272 6.19 -3.10 1.83
CA VAL A 272 5.23 -3.16 0.75
C VAL A 272 5.99 -3.28 -0.55
N VAL A 273 5.80 -4.37 -1.27
CA VAL A 273 6.30 -4.56 -2.63
C VAL A 273 5.26 -4.01 -3.60
N TYR A 274 5.66 -3.07 -4.44
CA TYR A 274 4.81 -2.48 -5.46
C TYR A 274 5.31 -2.96 -6.83
N PRO A 275 4.57 -3.88 -7.48
CA PRO A 275 5.00 -4.45 -8.76
C PRO A 275 4.92 -3.45 -9.90
N GLY A 276 4.19 -2.34 -9.78
CA GLY A 276 3.85 -1.52 -10.93
C GLY A 276 2.58 -2.00 -11.62
N ILE A 277 1.85 -1.05 -12.22
CA ILE A 277 0.56 -1.34 -12.85
C ILE A 277 0.69 -2.18 -14.14
N LEU A 278 1.88 -2.18 -14.74
CA LEU A 278 2.18 -2.88 -15.99
C LEU A 278 2.82 -4.26 -15.75
N ASP A 279 3.46 -4.48 -14.61
CA ASP A 279 4.26 -5.69 -14.34
C ASP A 279 3.58 -6.67 -13.38
N ILE A 280 2.29 -6.48 -13.08
CA ILE A 280 1.50 -7.39 -12.23
C ILE A 280 1.53 -8.86 -12.70
N GLY A 281 1.81 -9.12 -13.98
CA GLY A 281 1.92 -10.49 -14.52
C GLY A 281 3.21 -11.21 -14.17
N ASN A 282 4.24 -10.50 -13.67
CA ASN A 282 5.59 -11.05 -13.48
C ASN A 282 5.84 -11.66 -12.09
N ALA A 283 4.78 -12.13 -11.43
CA ALA A 283 4.83 -12.64 -10.06
C ALA A 283 5.78 -13.83 -9.89
N SER A 284 5.98 -14.64 -10.93
CA SER A 284 6.93 -15.77 -10.92
C SER A 284 8.37 -15.29 -10.83
N ILE A 285 8.73 -14.21 -11.52
CA ILE A 285 10.10 -13.65 -11.47
C ILE A 285 10.42 -13.16 -10.06
N VAL A 286 9.47 -12.49 -9.42
CA VAL A 286 9.64 -11.97 -8.06
C VAL A 286 9.61 -13.10 -7.03
N SER A 287 8.68 -14.04 -7.13
CA SER A 287 8.60 -15.20 -6.22
C SER A 287 9.86 -16.05 -6.27
N ASN A 288 10.47 -16.22 -7.46
CA ASN A 288 11.72 -16.96 -7.60
C ASN A 288 12.94 -16.18 -7.09
N SER A 289 12.87 -14.85 -7.04
CA SER A 289 13.98 -14.02 -6.56
C SER A 289 13.94 -13.82 -5.06
N MET A 290 12.77 -13.87 -4.43
CA MET A 290 12.56 -13.67 -3.00
C MET A 290 12.79 -14.96 -2.20
N ASP A 291 13.76 -14.92 -1.30
CA ASP A 291 13.97 -16.03 -0.36
C ASP A 291 12.84 -16.07 0.67
N ALA A 292 12.43 -17.28 1.07
CA ALA A 292 11.40 -17.52 2.07
C ALA A 292 11.72 -16.89 3.43
N THR A 293 12.98 -16.54 3.68
CA THR A 293 13.44 -15.90 4.92
C THR A 293 13.23 -14.39 4.95
N ALA A 294 13.13 -13.72 3.79
CA ALA A 294 13.00 -12.26 3.73
C ALA A 294 11.60 -11.78 4.13
N CYS A 295 10.58 -12.58 3.84
CA CYS A 295 9.19 -12.26 4.14
C CYS A 295 8.54 -13.34 4.99
N ARG A 296 8.06 -12.96 6.18
CA ARG A 296 7.13 -13.79 6.95
C ARG A 296 5.83 -13.94 6.17
N ASN A 297 5.64 -15.08 5.54
CA ASN A 297 4.31 -15.65 5.40
C ASN A 297 3.94 -16.22 6.76
N GLU A 298 3.45 -15.37 7.66
CA GLU A 298 2.61 -15.88 8.74
C GLU A 298 1.43 -16.57 8.07
N ASN A 299 1.50 -17.90 7.99
CA ASN A 299 0.39 -18.75 7.61
C ASN A 299 -0.78 -18.31 8.52
N PRO A 300 -1.87 -17.71 8.03
CA PRO A 300 -2.76 -16.96 8.92
C PRO A 300 -3.67 -17.85 9.77
N PHE A 301 -3.50 -19.17 9.75
CA PHE A 301 -4.50 -20.07 10.32
C PHE A 301 -3.81 -21.25 11.04
N PRO A 302 -4.06 -21.46 12.35
CA PRO A 302 -3.99 -22.82 12.87
C PRO A 302 -4.98 -23.64 12.05
N SER A 303 -4.57 -24.83 11.63
CA SER A 303 -5.49 -25.83 11.08
C SER A 303 -6.70 -25.89 12.00
N ILE A 304 -7.87 -25.49 11.50
CA ILE A 304 -9.12 -25.76 12.20
C ILE A 304 -9.16 -27.30 12.29
N ALA A 305 -8.99 -27.81 13.51
CA ALA A 305 -9.21 -29.21 13.78
C ALA A 305 -10.64 -29.52 13.30
N LYS A 306 -10.75 -30.46 12.36
CA LYS A 306 -12.04 -30.99 11.93
C LYS A 306 -12.77 -31.50 13.17
N PHE A 307 -13.93 -30.91 13.47
CA PHE A 307 -14.99 -31.57 14.23
C PHE A 307 -15.89 -32.30 13.24
#